data_AF-A0A2X3EB65-F1
#
_entry.id   AF-A0A2X3EB65-F1
#
_cell.length_a   1.000
_cell.length_b   1.000
_cell.length_c   1.000
_cell.angle_alpha   90.00
_cell.angle_beta   90.00
_cell.angle_gamma   90.00
#
_symmetry.space_group_name_H-M   'P 1'
#
loop_
_entity.id
_entity.type
_entity.pdbx_description
1 polymer ?
#
loop_
_entity_poly.entity_id
_entity_poly.type
_entity_poly.pdbx_seq_one_letter_code
_entity_poly.pdbx_strand_id
1 'polypeptide(L)'
;MCDTSNAMVRMIEAILQRKYPQLEIAATISQREYEQRDAIEADFVISTVRIGEKDKPVVTIAPFPTDYQLDQIGKLVLVDRTRPWMLNKYFDAAHFRVVDKPMDQQTLFAELCQQLLEEGFVDAEFHASVVEREAIVSTMLGDGIALPHSLGLLAKKTVVYTVIAPQGIAWGDETAHLIFLLAISKREYEEAMAIYDIFVTFLRERAMSRLAATRSFDEFKTVAMECVSRF
;
A
#
# COMPACT_ATOMS: atom_id res chain seq x y z
N MET A 1 23.89 -8.93 32.74
CA MET A 1 25.36 -8.80 32.57
C MET A 1 25.61 -7.65 31.61
N CYS A 2 26.31 -6.61 32.08
CA CYS A 2 26.62 -5.28 31.50
C CYS A 2 25.45 -4.28 31.28
N ASP A 3 25.56 -3.11 31.92
CA ASP A 3 24.67 -1.92 31.78
C ASP A 3 24.49 -1.46 30.32
N THR A 4 25.46 -1.76 29.45
CA THR A 4 25.44 -1.46 28.02
C THR A 4 24.38 -2.25 27.24
N SER A 5 24.05 -3.48 27.69
CA SER A 5 23.01 -4.30 27.06
C SER A 5 21.60 -3.74 27.32
N ASN A 6 21.34 -3.28 28.54
CA ASN A 6 20.07 -2.64 28.91
C ASN A 6 19.88 -1.27 28.25
N ALA A 7 20.95 -0.49 28.10
CA ALA A 7 20.89 0.81 27.42
C ALA A 7 20.54 0.67 25.94
N MET A 8 21.11 -0.32 25.24
CA MET A 8 20.79 -0.59 23.84
C MET A 8 19.37 -1.07 23.65
N VAL A 9 18.89 -1.99 24.50
CA VAL A 9 17.49 -2.44 24.50
C VAL A 9 16.55 -1.24 24.63
N ARG A 10 16.75 -0.39 25.65
CA ARG A 10 15.90 0.79 25.88
C ARG A 10 15.92 1.77 24.70
N MET A 11 17.06 1.91 24.03
CA MET A 11 17.16 2.74 22.83
C MET A 11 16.32 2.17 21.68
N ILE A 12 16.43 0.86 21.42
CA ILE A 12 15.63 0.19 20.39
C ILE A 12 14.15 0.29 20.72
N GLU A 13 13.76 0.01 21.97
CA GLU A 13 12.38 0.14 22.44
C GLU A 13 11.85 1.57 22.22
N ALA A 14 12.63 2.61 22.56
CA ALA A 14 12.25 4.00 22.34
C ALA A 14 12.10 4.37 20.85
N ILE A 15 13.00 3.87 19.99
CA ILE A 15 12.89 4.05 18.53
C ILE A 15 11.63 3.40 18.00
N LEU A 16 11.36 2.15 18.42
CA LEU A 16 10.20 1.37 17.99
C LEU A 16 8.90 1.99 18.48
N GLN A 17 8.81 2.37 19.76
CA GLN A 17 7.61 3.02 20.31
C GLN A 17 7.34 4.38 19.65
N ARG A 18 8.39 5.13 19.32
CA ARG A 18 8.23 6.41 18.61
C ARG A 18 7.78 6.21 17.16
N LYS A 19 8.34 5.24 16.44
CA LYS A 19 8.02 5.00 15.01
C LYS A 19 6.72 4.20 14.85
N TYR A 20 6.41 3.32 15.80
CA TYR A 20 5.26 2.42 15.82
C TYR A 20 4.56 2.45 17.20
N PRO A 21 3.81 3.51 17.53
CA PRO A 21 3.13 3.63 18.84
C PRO A 21 2.13 2.51 19.17
N GLN A 22 1.67 1.78 18.14
CA GLN A 22 0.79 0.62 18.25
C GLN A 22 1.52 -0.69 18.58
N LEU A 23 2.85 -0.73 18.49
CA LEU A 23 3.65 -1.93 18.79
C LEU A 23 3.67 -2.13 20.30
N GLU A 24 3.12 -3.26 20.75
CA GLU A 24 3.20 -3.69 22.15
C GLU A 24 4.43 -4.59 22.35
N ILE A 25 5.30 -4.23 23.29
CA ILE A 25 6.46 -5.06 23.64
C ILE A 25 6.01 -6.08 24.68
N ALA A 26 5.67 -7.29 24.23
CA ALA A 26 5.20 -8.36 25.10
C ALA A 26 6.26 -8.83 26.11
N ALA A 27 7.52 -8.95 25.67
CA ALA A 27 8.65 -9.29 26.53
C ALA A 27 9.99 -8.93 25.90
N THR A 28 10.96 -8.57 26.73
CA THR A 28 12.37 -8.44 26.37
C THR A 28 13.15 -9.55 27.06
N ILE A 29 13.72 -10.46 26.27
CA ILE A 29 14.45 -11.64 26.77
C ILE A 29 15.81 -11.78 26.08
N SER A 30 16.73 -12.50 26.72
CA SER A 30 18.01 -12.86 26.13
C SER A 30 17.88 -13.97 25.09
N GLN A 31 18.88 -14.11 24.21
CA GLN A 31 18.96 -15.21 23.25
C GLN A 31 18.86 -16.58 23.93
N ARG A 32 19.53 -16.74 25.08
CA ARG A 32 19.50 -18.00 25.84
C ARG A 32 18.09 -18.34 26.32
N GLU A 33 17.34 -17.37 26.80
CA GLU A 33 15.94 -17.57 27.22
C GLU A 33 15.04 -17.86 26.03
N TYR A 34 15.25 -17.18 24.90
CA TYR A 34 14.54 -17.49 23.65
C TYR A 34 14.78 -18.93 23.19
N GLU A 35 16.03 -19.39 23.19
CA GLU A 35 16.41 -20.74 22.79
C GLU A 35 15.77 -21.81 23.68
N GLN A 36 15.58 -21.52 24.97
CA GLN A 36 14.94 -22.42 25.95
C GLN A 36 13.41 -22.50 25.87
N ARG A 37 12.75 -21.59 25.15
CA ARG A 37 11.28 -21.60 25.01
C ARG A 37 10.83 -22.55 23.92
N ASP A 38 9.85 -23.41 24.20
CA ASP A 38 9.30 -24.28 23.15
C ASP A 38 8.41 -23.52 22.16
N ALA A 39 7.75 -22.45 22.61
CA ALA A 39 6.87 -21.62 21.79
C ALA A 39 7.03 -20.12 22.11
N ILE A 40 6.63 -19.29 21.16
CA ILE A 40 6.65 -17.83 21.25
C ILE A 40 5.22 -17.32 21.15
N GLU A 41 4.75 -16.60 22.19
CA GLU A 41 3.39 -16.05 22.23
C GLU A 41 3.22 -14.79 21.38
N ALA A 42 4.29 -14.02 21.18
CA ALA A 42 4.27 -12.83 20.35
C ALA A 42 4.02 -13.15 18.86
N ASP A 43 3.53 -12.17 18.11
CA ASP A 43 3.24 -12.32 16.68
C ASP A 43 4.50 -12.41 15.81
N PHE A 44 5.59 -11.76 16.24
CA PHE A 44 6.90 -11.84 15.62
C PHE A 44 7.99 -11.45 16.63
N VAL A 45 9.26 -11.68 16.25
CA VAL A 45 10.43 -11.43 17.11
C VAL A 45 11.37 -10.44 16.44
N ILE A 46 11.82 -9.44 17.20
CA ILE A 46 12.91 -8.55 16.78
C ILE A 46 14.17 -8.95 17.55
N SER A 47 15.25 -9.23 16.83
CA SER A 47 16.51 -9.65 17.43
C SER A 47 17.66 -8.77 16.98
N THR A 48 18.63 -8.53 17.85
CA THR A 48 19.89 -7.85 17.51
C THR A 48 20.99 -8.82 17.08
N VAL A 49 20.70 -10.12 17.13
CA VAL A 49 21.59 -11.22 16.73
C VAL A 49 20.82 -12.23 15.87
N ARG A 50 21.51 -13.02 15.07
CA ARG A 50 20.85 -14.08 14.29
C ARG A 50 20.36 -15.18 15.21
N ILE A 51 19.08 -15.52 15.10
CA ILE A 51 18.42 -16.61 15.84
C ILE A 51 17.56 -17.43 14.88
N GLY A 52 17.28 -18.69 15.24
CA GLY A 52 16.37 -19.54 14.48
C GLY A 52 14.90 -19.17 14.72
N GLU A 53 14.06 -19.37 13.70
CA GLU A 53 12.61 -19.18 13.81
C GLU A 53 11.96 -20.33 14.59
N LYS A 54 10.91 -20.02 15.35
CA LYS A 54 10.08 -20.96 16.11
C LYS A 54 8.59 -20.75 15.76
N ASP A 55 8.26 -20.97 14.48
CA ASP A 55 6.93 -20.76 13.88
C ASP A 55 6.40 -19.32 13.95
N LYS A 56 7.28 -18.36 14.24
CA LYS A 56 7.02 -16.92 14.24
C LYS A 56 8.08 -16.20 13.41
N PRO A 57 7.73 -15.15 12.64
CA PRO A 57 8.70 -14.36 11.90
C PRO A 57 9.77 -13.76 12.81
N VAL A 58 11.03 -13.79 12.37
CA VAL A 58 12.15 -13.17 13.08
C VAL A 58 12.78 -12.09 12.20
N VAL A 59 12.90 -10.87 12.72
CA VAL A 59 13.65 -9.78 12.07
C VAL A 59 14.91 -9.51 12.84
N THR A 60 16.06 -9.67 12.18
CA THR A 60 17.34 -9.28 12.76
C THR A 60 17.68 -7.83 12.38
N ILE A 61 17.87 -6.98 13.38
CA ILE A 61 18.26 -5.58 13.23
C ILE A 61 19.64 -5.30 13.82
N ALA A 62 20.30 -4.25 13.35
CA ALA A 62 21.49 -3.75 14.02
C ALA A 62 21.11 -3.03 15.33
N PRO A 63 22.02 -2.92 16.31
CA PRO A 63 21.80 -2.13 17.53
C PRO A 63 21.40 -0.67 17.24
N PHE A 64 21.86 -0.15 16.11
CA PHE A 64 21.47 1.13 15.52
C PHE A 64 20.81 0.84 14.17
N PRO A 65 19.51 0.54 14.13
CA PRO A 65 18.84 0.10 12.92
C PRO A 65 18.78 1.24 11.89
N THR A 66 18.98 0.91 10.62
CA THR A 66 18.76 1.85 9.51
C THR A 66 17.26 2.03 9.26
N ASP A 67 16.88 3.09 8.53
CA ASP A 67 15.49 3.30 8.12
C ASP A 67 14.93 2.08 7.36
N TYR A 68 15.74 1.48 6.50
CA TYR A 68 15.37 0.24 5.78
C TYR A 68 15.06 -0.93 6.73
N GLN A 69 15.86 -1.12 7.78
CA GLN A 69 15.62 -2.18 8.77
C GLN A 69 14.38 -1.89 9.61
N LEU A 70 14.15 -0.62 9.96
CA LEU A 70 12.93 -0.20 10.62
C LEU A 70 11.71 -0.44 9.73
N ASP A 71 11.80 -0.20 8.43
CA ASP A 71 10.70 -0.43 7.49
C ASP A 71 10.38 -1.93 7.35
N GLN A 72 11.37 -2.83 7.44
CA GLN A 72 11.09 -4.28 7.50
C GLN A 72 10.29 -4.67 8.75
N ILE A 73 10.54 -4.03 9.90
CA ILE A 73 9.72 -4.21 11.10
C ILE A 73 8.30 -3.69 10.84
N GLY A 74 8.16 -2.55 10.16
CA GLY A 74 6.87 -2.00 9.75
C GLY A 74 6.01 -3.03 9.03
N LYS A 75 6.58 -3.83 8.11
CA LYS A 75 5.84 -4.89 7.40
C LYS A 75 5.22 -5.94 8.34
N LEU A 76 5.90 -6.26 9.45
CA LEU A 76 5.42 -7.26 10.43
C LEU A 76 4.49 -6.68 11.49
N VAL A 77 4.73 -5.43 11.91
CA VAL A 77 3.82 -4.67 12.77
C VAL A 77 2.47 -4.44 12.08
N LEU A 78 2.50 -4.40 10.75
CA LEU A 78 1.37 -4.02 9.92
C LEU A 78 0.80 -5.21 9.13
N VAL A 79 0.97 -6.48 9.53
CA VAL A 79 0.40 -7.61 8.75
C VAL A 79 -1.13 -7.47 8.57
N ASP A 80 -1.84 -6.88 9.54
CA ASP A 80 -3.26 -6.47 9.41
C ASP A 80 -3.44 -5.00 8.97
N ARG A 81 -2.37 -4.19 8.93
CA ARG A 81 -2.43 -2.74 8.66
C ARG A 81 -1.72 -2.29 7.39
N THR A 82 -1.19 -3.21 6.57
CA THR A 82 -0.56 -2.88 5.28
C THR A 82 -1.59 -2.16 4.42
N ARG A 83 -2.81 -2.69 4.31
CA ARG A 83 -3.87 -2.06 3.51
C ARG A 83 -4.22 -0.62 3.97
N PRO A 84 -4.54 -0.34 5.25
CA PRO A 84 -4.66 1.03 5.76
C PRO A 84 -3.44 1.93 5.52
N TRP A 85 -2.23 1.39 5.67
CA TRP A 85 -1.00 2.16 5.47
C TRP A 85 -0.78 2.50 3.99
N MET A 86 -0.98 1.53 3.09
CA MET A 86 -0.91 1.68 1.64
C MET A 86 -1.95 2.69 1.15
N LEU A 87 -3.18 2.67 1.67
CA LEU A 87 -4.20 3.69 1.40
C LEU A 87 -3.71 5.08 1.79
N ASN A 88 -3.13 5.23 3.00
CA ASN A 88 -2.62 6.52 3.44
C ASN A 88 -1.40 7.00 2.66
N LYS A 89 -0.57 6.09 2.15
CA LYS A 89 0.67 6.42 1.46
C LYS A 89 0.46 6.82 0.01
N TYR A 90 -0.41 6.10 -0.72
CA TYR A 90 -0.49 6.20 -2.18
C TYR A 90 -1.77 6.84 -2.70
N PHE A 91 -2.76 7.11 -1.85
CA PHE A 91 -4.00 7.78 -2.21
C PHE A 91 -4.06 9.14 -1.53
N ASP A 92 -4.38 10.17 -2.29
CA ASP A 92 -4.49 11.53 -1.80
C ASP A 92 -5.59 12.32 -2.53
N ALA A 93 -5.92 13.49 -1.97
CA ALA A 93 -6.98 14.34 -2.49
C ALA A 93 -6.64 15.05 -3.82
N ALA A 94 -5.36 15.25 -4.14
CA ALA A 94 -4.93 15.88 -5.38
C ALA A 94 -5.08 14.93 -6.58
N HIS A 95 -4.98 13.62 -6.31
CA HIS A 95 -5.16 12.53 -7.27
C HIS A 95 -6.50 11.81 -7.08
N PHE A 96 -7.55 12.57 -6.77
CA PHE A 96 -8.92 12.08 -6.65
C PHE A 96 -9.86 12.90 -7.51
N ARG A 97 -10.70 12.23 -8.30
CA ARG A 97 -11.65 12.91 -9.20
C ARG A 97 -13.00 12.21 -9.29
N VAL A 98 -14.07 13.00 -9.30
CA VAL A 98 -15.40 12.54 -9.71
C VAL A 98 -15.69 13.02 -11.12
N VAL A 99 -16.10 12.11 -12.00
CA VAL A 99 -16.46 12.37 -13.39
C VAL A 99 -17.98 12.25 -13.52
N ASP A 100 -18.67 13.37 -13.29
CA ASP A 100 -20.14 13.49 -13.35
C ASP A 100 -20.67 13.90 -14.73
N LYS A 101 -19.86 13.70 -15.77
CA LYS A 101 -20.19 14.01 -17.17
C LYS A 101 -19.79 12.84 -18.08
N PRO A 102 -20.37 12.72 -19.28
CA PRO A 102 -19.89 11.76 -20.27
C PRO A 102 -18.39 11.90 -20.49
N MET A 103 -17.70 10.77 -20.46
CA MET A 103 -16.24 10.66 -20.59
C MET A 103 -15.91 9.36 -21.30
N ASP A 104 -14.98 9.40 -22.24
CA ASP A 104 -14.40 8.22 -22.86
C ASP A 104 -13.05 7.86 -22.22
N GLN A 105 -12.62 6.61 -22.38
CA GLN A 105 -11.37 6.09 -21.80
C GLN A 105 -10.12 6.86 -22.28
N GLN A 106 -10.09 7.26 -23.55
CA GLN A 106 -8.93 7.92 -24.14
C GLN A 106 -8.76 9.33 -23.57
N THR A 107 -9.86 10.09 -23.49
CA THR A 107 -9.90 11.41 -22.87
C THR A 107 -9.55 11.31 -21.39
N LEU A 108 -10.06 10.29 -20.67
CA LEU A 108 -9.70 10.05 -19.28
C LEU A 108 -8.19 9.86 -19.12
N PHE A 109 -7.57 8.94 -19.89
CA PHE A 109 -6.14 8.69 -19.81
C PHE A 109 -5.31 9.93 -20.11
N ALA A 110 -5.69 10.69 -21.14
CA ALA A 110 -4.99 11.92 -21.50
C ALA A 110 -5.02 12.94 -20.36
N GLU A 111 -6.19 13.19 -19.77
CA GLU A 111 -6.34 14.17 -18.68
C GLU A 111 -5.57 13.75 -17.41
N LEU A 112 -5.67 12.48 -16.99
CA LEU A 112 -4.97 11.99 -15.78
C LEU A 112 -3.46 11.98 -15.96
N CYS A 113 -2.97 11.48 -17.10
CA CYS A 113 -1.53 11.41 -17.36
C CYS A 113 -0.91 12.79 -17.55
N GLN A 114 -1.64 13.74 -18.14
CA GLN A 114 -1.19 15.12 -18.28
C GLN A 114 -0.99 15.78 -16.91
N GLN A 115 -1.93 15.60 -15.97
CA GLN A 115 -1.76 16.11 -14.61
C GLN A 115 -0.53 15.50 -13.94
N LEU A 116 -0.37 14.18 -13.99
CA LEU A 116 0.80 13.50 -13.41
C LEU A 116 2.14 13.96 -14.02
N LEU A 117 2.14 14.30 -15.31
CA LEU A 117 3.30 14.85 -16.01
C LEU A 117 3.64 16.26 -15.51
N GLU A 118 2.64 17.14 -15.41
CA GLU A 118 2.81 18.52 -14.92
C GLU A 118 3.30 18.56 -13.46
N GLU A 119 2.87 17.60 -12.64
CA GLU A 119 3.31 17.45 -11.25
C GLU A 119 4.66 16.73 -11.11
N GLY A 120 5.23 16.22 -12.21
CA GLY A 120 6.53 15.55 -12.25
C GLY A 120 6.53 14.14 -11.64
N PHE A 121 5.38 13.48 -11.56
CA PHE A 121 5.28 12.07 -11.15
C PHE A 121 5.73 11.11 -12.25
N VAL A 122 5.59 11.52 -13.51
CA VAL A 122 5.91 10.71 -14.69
C VAL A 122 6.63 11.53 -15.76
N ASP A 123 7.13 10.86 -16.80
CA ASP A 123 7.67 11.48 -18.02
C ASP A 123 6.66 11.39 -19.18
N ALA A 124 6.97 12.06 -20.30
CA ALA A 124 6.06 12.23 -21.43
C ALA A 124 5.62 10.90 -22.08
N GLU A 125 6.43 9.85 -21.95
CA GLU A 125 6.16 8.52 -22.49
C GLU A 125 5.08 7.75 -21.70
N PHE A 126 4.74 8.19 -20.49
CA PHE A 126 3.86 7.45 -19.59
C PHE A 126 2.45 7.26 -20.18
N HIS A 127 1.86 8.32 -20.75
CA HIS A 127 0.53 8.25 -21.36
C HIS A 127 0.48 7.21 -22.49
N ALA A 128 1.46 7.27 -23.41
CA ALA A 128 1.54 6.32 -24.52
C ALA A 128 1.67 4.87 -24.01
N SER A 129 2.47 4.67 -22.96
CA SER A 129 2.67 3.36 -22.34
C SER A 129 1.43 2.82 -21.63
N VAL A 130 0.60 3.66 -21.01
CA VAL A 130 -0.71 3.26 -20.44
C VAL A 130 -1.68 2.84 -21.55
N VAL A 131 -1.77 3.62 -22.62
CA VAL A 131 -2.62 3.28 -23.78
C VAL A 131 -2.18 1.97 -24.43
N GLU A 132 -0.88 1.79 -24.63
CA GLU A 132 -0.32 0.54 -25.16
C GLU A 132 -0.61 -0.65 -24.24
N ARG A 133 -0.49 -0.48 -22.93
CA ARG A 133 -0.81 -1.53 -21.95
C ARG A 133 -2.26 -1.99 -22.05
N GLU A 134 -3.20 -1.04 -22.09
CA GLU A 134 -4.63 -1.33 -22.16
C GLU A 134 -5.02 -2.04 -23.47
N ALA A 135 -4.36 -1.69 -24.57
CA ALA A 135 -4.63 -2.29 -25.88
C ALA A 135 -4.20 -3.77 -25.99
N ILE A 136 -3.29 -4.25 -25.13
CA ILE A 136 -2.83 -5.64 -25.13
C ILE A 136 -3.89 -6.55 -24.50
N VAL A 137 -4.28 -6.23 -23.27
CA VAL A 137 -5.34 -6.91 -22.51
C VAL A 137 -5.96 -5.85 -21.61
N SER A 138 -7.30 -5.82 -21.57
CA SER A 138 -7.99 -4.84 -20.75
C SER A 138 -7.58 -4.92 -19.28
N THR A 139 -7.41 -3.76 -18.65
CA THR A 139 -7.11 -3.66 -17.21
C THR A 139 -8.35 -3.66 -16.32
N MET A 140 -9.50 -4.02 -16.88
CA MET A 140 -10.71 -4.30 -16.11
C MET A 140 -10.45 -5.47 -15.16
N LEU A 141 -10.63 -5.22 -13.86
CA LEU A 141 -10.47 -6.22 -12.81
C LEU A 141 -11.77 -6.99 -12.55
N GLY A 142 -12.91 -6.31 -12.71
CA GLY A 142 -14.26 -6.85 -12.46
C GLY A 142 -15.11 -5.93 -11.58
N ASP A 143 -16.42 -6.17 -11.55
CA ASP A 143 -17.44 -5.38 -10.83
C ASP A 143 -17.38 -3.87 -11.10
N GLY A 144 -16.90 -3.46 -12.28
CA GLY A 144 -16.72 -2.07 -12.67
C GLY A 144 -15.47 -1.38 -12.10
N ILE A 145 -14.47 -2.15 -11.62
CA ILE A 145 -13.14 -1.64 -11.28
C ILE A 145 -12.18 -1.80 -12.47
N ALA A 146 -11.53 -0.72 -12.88
CA ALA A 146 -10.38 -0.76 -13.80
C ALA A 146 -9.09 -0.31 -13.12
N LEU A 147 -7.97 -0.96 -13.44
CA LEU A 147 -6.64 -0.70 -12.87
C LEU A 147 -5.61 -0.32 -13.94
N PRO A 148 -5.81 0.76 -14.71
CA PRO A 148 -4.88 1.14 -15.77
C PRO A 148 -3.49 1.46 -15.22
N HIS A 149 -2.46 1.00 -15.91
CA HIS A 149 -1.06 1.18 -15.55
C HIS A 149 -0.20 1.16 -16.82
N SER A 150 1.04 1.68 -16.75
CA SER A 150 1.96 1.68 -17.89
C SER A 150 2.62 0.31 -18.12
N LEU A 151 3.15 0.09 -19.32
CA LEU A 151 4.16 -0.93 -19.56
C LEU A 151 5.47 -0.54 -18.86
N GLY A 152 5.93 -1.42 -17.97
CA GLY A 152 7.13 -1.17 -17.18
C GLY A 152 6.91 -0.19 -16.01
N LEU A 153 8.01 0.25 -15.40
CA LEU A 153 8.00 1.09 -14.20
C LEU A 153 8.47 2.50 -14.55
N LEU A 154 7.61 3.24 -15.25
CA LEU A 154 7.91 4.55 -15.85
C LEU A 154 7.64 5.74 -14.92
N ALA A 155 7.14 5.53 -13.70
CA ALA A 155 6.89 6.62 -12.78
C ALA A 155 8.15 6.98 -11.97
N LYS A 156 8.33 8.27 -11.70
CA LYS A 156 9.35 8.81 -10.78
C LYS A 156 8.92 8.68 -9.32
N LYS A 157 7.62 8.77 -9.06
CA LYS A 157 6.98 8.64 -7.76
C LYS A 157 5.76 7.74 -7.86
N THR A 158 5.50 6.98 -6.81
CA THR A 158 4.35 6.07 -6.77
C THR A 158 3.09 6.82 -6.33
N VAL A 159 2.00 6.70 -7.09
CA VAL A 159 0.69 7.28 -6.76
C VAL A 159 -0.45 6.47 -7.39
N VAL A 160 -1.59 6.44 -6.71
CA VAL A 160 -2.85 5.91 -7.22
C VAL A 160 -3.80 7.06 -7.51
N TYR A 161 -4.07 7.31 -8.79
CA TYR A 161 -5.09 8.27 -9.19
C TYR A 161 -6.46 7.59 -9.15
N THR A 162 -7.31 8.03 -8.22
CA THR A 162 -8.66 7.49 -8.01
C THR A 162 -9.70 8.30 -8.77
N VAL A 163 -10.50 7.61 -9.58
CA VAL A 163 -11.62 8.21 -10.31
C VAL A 163 -12.91 7.48 -10.01
N ILE A 164 -13.95 8.26 -9.71
CA ILE A 164 -15.33 7.80 -9.58
C ILE A 164 -16.10 8.30 -10.79
N ALA A 165 -16.70 7.40 -11.56
CA ALA A 165 -17.52 7.71 -12.72
C ALA A 165 -18.95 7.17 -12.53
N PRO A 166 -19.86 7.94 -11.91
CA PRO A 166 -21.22 7.46 -11.62
C PRO A 166 -22.02 7.07 -12.86
N GLN A 167 -21.77 7.72 -14.01
CA GLN A 167 -22.40 7.38 -15.29
C GLN A 167 -21.73 6.19 -16.01
N GLY A 168 -20.59 5.72 -15.49
CA GLY A 168 -19.77 4.70 -16.13
C GLY A 168 -18.95 5.24 -17.30
N ILE A 169 -17.81 4.59 -17.56
CA ILE A 169 -16.96 4.80 -18.74
C ILE A 169 -16.85 3.47 -19.46
N ALA A 170 -17.11 3.47 -20.77
CA ALA A 170 -16.96 2.26 -21.59
C ALA A 170 -15.51 1.76 -21.55
N TRP A 171 -15.33 0.46 -21.31
CA TRP A 171 -14.03 -0.16 -21.08
C TRP A 171 -13.96 -1.52 -21.80
N GLY A 172 -13.81 -1.46 -23.13
CA GLY A 172 -14.03 -2.62 -23.99
C GLY A 172 -15.50 -3.04 -23.98
N ASP A 173 -15.76 -4.31 -23.67
CA ASP A 173 -17.11 -4.87 -23.57
C ASP A 173 -17.77 -4.62 -22.19
N GLU A 174 -17.03 -4.01 -21.26
CA GLU A 174 -17.48 -3.72 -19.90
C GLU A 174 -17.62 -2.21 -19.64
N THR A 175 -18.06 -1.85 -18.43
CA THR A 175 -18.21 -0.46 -17.99
C THR A 175 -17.52 -0.25 -16.65
N ALA A 176 -16.57 0.69 -16.62
CA ALA A 176 -15.84 1.06 -15.41
C ALA A 176 -16.57 2.19 -14.64
N HIS A 177 -16.72 2.01 -13.33
CA HIS A 177 -17.28 2.99 -12.41
C HIS A 177 -16.27 3.49 -11.37
N LEU A 178 -15.30 2.65 -11.02
CA LEU A 178 -14.13 3.03 -10.23
C LEU A 178 -12.87 2.74 -11.04
N ILE A 179 -12.03 3.75 -11.22
CA ILE A 179 -10.78 3.61 -11.95
C ILE A 179 -9.65 4.01 -11.02
N PHE A 180 -8.64 3.15 -10.90
CA PHE A 180 -7.44 3.42 -10.12
C PHE A 180 -6.23 3.37 -11.05
N LEU A 181 -5.82 4.53 -11.58
CA LEU A 181 -4.64 4.61 -12.43
C LEU A 181 -3.39 4.52 -11.57
N LEU A 182 -2.56 3.50 -11.83
CA LEU A 182 -1.36 3.21 -11.06
C LEU A 182 -0.13 3.75 -11.78
N ALA A 183 0.48 4.78 -11.21
CA ALA A 183 1.82 5.22 -11.57
C ALA A 183 2.79 4.66 -10.52
N ILE A 184 3.52 3.59 -10.84
CA ILE A 184 4.40 2.88 -9.90
C ILE A 184 5.86 3.15 -10.21
N SER A 185 6.61 3.62 -9.22
CA SER A 185 8.05 3.86 -9.38
C SER A 185 8.86 2.58 -9.17
N LYS A 186 9.98 2.46 -9.88
CA LYS A 186 10.88 1.31 -9.75
C LYS A 186 11.39 1.10 -8.32
N ARG A 187 11.59 2.18 -7.56
CA ARG A 187 12.11 2.13 -6.20
C ARG A 187 11.13 1.52 -5.20
N GLU A 188 9.83 1.73 -5.42
CA GLU A 188 8.78 1.29 -4.49
C GLU A 188 7.96 0.12 -5.06
N TYR A 189 8.37 -0.47 -6.18
CA TYR A 189 7.61 -1.52 -6.87
C TYR A 189 7.21 -2.68 -5.95
N GLU A 190 8.16 -3.26 -5.20
CA GLU A 190 7.87 -4.38 -4.29
C GLU A 190 6.83 -4.01 -3.23
N GLU A 191 6.87 -2.78 -2.75
CA GLU A 191 5.92 -2.27 -1.77
C GLU A 191 4.56 -1.96 -2.39
N ALA A 192 4.57 -1.31 -3.56
CA ALA A 192 3.38 -0.96 -4.34
C ALA A 192 2.59 -2.19 -4.81
N MET A 193 3.21 -3.38 -4.89
CA MET A 193 2.48 -4.62 -5.15
C MET A 193 1.40 -4.92 -4.10
N ALA A 194 1.56 -4.46 -2.86
CA ALA A 194 0.52 -4.61 -1.83
C ALA A 194 -0.73 -3.72 -2.08
N ILE A 195 -0.69 -2.81 -3.06
CA ILE A 195 -1.89 -2.04 -3.47
C ILE A 195 -2.93 -2.99 -4.09
N TYR A 196 -2.51 -4.04 -4.79
CA TYR A 196 -3.44 -4.99 -5.40
C TYR A 196 -4.33 -5.70 -4.35
N ASP A 197 -3.81 -5.93 -3.15
CA ASP A 197 -4.57 -6.52 -2.05
C ASP A 197 -5.72 -5.59 -1.58
N ILE A 198 -5.55 -4.26 -1.70
CA ILE A 198 -6.64 -3.30 -1.43
C ILE A 198 -7.78 -3.53 -2.43
N PHE A 199 -7.47 -3.63 -3.72
CA PHE A 199 -8.49 -3.79 -4.76
C PHE A 199 -9.21 -5.15 -4.65
N VAL A 200 -8.46 -6.22 -4.39
CA VAL A 200 -9.05 -7.54 -4.09
C VAL A 200 -9.94 -7.49 -2.85
N THR A 201 -9.56 -6.72 -1.83
CA THR A 201 -10.39 -6.50 -0.63
C THR A 201 -11.70 -5.79 -0.99
N PHE A 202 -11.66 -4.76 -1.83
CA PHE A 202 -12.88 -4.05 -2.25
C PHE A 202 -13.87 -4.96 -2.97
N LEU A 203 -13.38 -5.87 -3.82
CA LEU A 203 -14.19 -6.89 -4.47
C LEU A 203 -14.78 -7.86 -3.44
N ARG A 204 -13.96 -8.40 -2.55
CA ARG A 204 -14.38 -9.38 -1.52
C ARG A 204 -15.45 -8.82 -0.59
N GLU A 205 -15.27 -7.59 -0.11
CA GLU A 205 -16.18 -6.91 0.81
C GLU A 205 -17.41 -6.29 0.10
N ARG A 206 -17.53 -6.47 -1.23
CA ARG A 206 -18.58 -5.85 -2.06
C ARG A 206 -18.70 -4.34 -1.80
N ALA A 207 -17.54 -3.69 -1.62
CA ALA A 207 -17.44 -2.28 -1.25
C ALA A 207 -17.84 -1.33 -2.40
N MET A 208 -17.97 -1.88 -3.62
CA MET A 208 -18.14 -1.13 -4.87
C MET A 208 -19.27 -0.13 -4.86
N SER A 209 -20.47 -0.54 -4.46
CA SER A 209 -21.63 0.36 -4.42
C SER A 209 -21.42 1.52 -3.46
N ARG A 210 -20.73 1.28 -2.34
CA ARG A 210 -20.43 2.30 -1.32
C ARG A 210 -19.34 3.25 -1.81
N LEU A 211 -18.27 2.71 -2.39
CA LEU A 211 -17.16 3.51 -2.93
C LEU A 211 -17.63 4.38 -4.10
N ALA A 212 -18.39 3.82 -5.05
CA ALA A 212 -18.91 4.55 -6.21
C ALA A 212 -19.96 5.63 -5.84
N ALA A 213 -20.54 5.56 -4.64
CA ALA A 213 -21.46 6.57 -4.13
C ALA A 213 -20.76 7.79 -3.52
N THR A 214 -19.45 7.71 -3.25
CA THR A 214 -18.70 8.82 -2.64
C THR A 214 -18.46 9.95 -3.63
N ARG A 215 -18.38 11.19 -3.13
CA ARG A 215 -18.23 12.41 -3.95
C ARG A 215 -17.05 13.29 -3.54
N SER A 216 -16.30 12.87 -2.53
CA SER A 216 -15.08 13.54 -2.08
C SER A 216 -14.02 12.51 -1.68
N PHE A 217 -12.76 12.93 -1.66
CA PHE A 217 -11.66 12.08 -1.22
C PHE A 217 -11.85 11.62 0.23
N ASP A 218 -12.34 12.49 1.13
CA ASP A 218 -12.54 12.14 2.53
C ASP A 218 -13.65 11.09 2.71
N GLU A 219 -14.74 11.19 1.96
CA GLU A 219 -15.78 10.16 1.92
C GLU A 219 -15.23 8.84 1.37
N PHE A 220 -14.55 8.88 0.23
CA PHE A 220 -13.90 7.72 -0.37
C PHE A 220 -12.95 7.04 0.62
N LYS A 221 -12.06 7.83 1.24
CA LYS A 221 -11.06 7.35 2.19
C LYS A 221 -11.71 6.74 3.42
N THR A 222 -12.79 7.33 3.94
CA THR A 222 -13.55 6.76 5.07
C THR A 222 -14.10 5.38 4.73
N VAL A 223 -14.79 5.25 3.59
CA VAL A 223 -15.35 3.97 3.14
C VAL A 223 -14.25 2.95 2.85
N ALA A 224 -13.19 3.35 2.15
CA ALA A 224 -12.05 2.49 1.83
C ALA A 224 -11.37 1.97 3.11
N MET A 225 -11.13 2.85 4.09
CA MET A 225 -10.54 2.49 5.38
C MET A 225 -11.40 1.50 6.15
N GLU A 226 -12.72 1.70 6.20
CA GLU A 226 -13.63 0.74 6.81
C GLU A 226 -13.57 -0.64 6.15
N CYS A 227 -13.42 -0.69 4.82
CA CYS A 227 -13.34 -1.95 4.09
C CYS A 227 -12.03 -2.69 4.37
N VAL A 228 -10.91 -1.97 4.43
CA VAL A 228 -9.60 -2.62 4.63
C VAL A 228 -9.23 -2.87 6.09
N SER A 229 -10.00 -2.33 7.03
CA SER A 229 -9.78 -2.49 8.48
C SER A 229 -10.67 -3.55 9.11
N ARG A 230 -11.61 -4.14 8.36
CA ARG A 230 -12.44 -5.25 8.84
C ARG A 230 -11.60 -6.53 8.84
N PHE A 231 -11.36 -7.04 10.05
CA PHE A 231 -10.84 -8.36 10.38
C PHE A 231 -11.82 -9.04 11.32
#